data_AF-A0A0X3P847-F1
#
_entry.id   AF-A0A0X3P847-F1
#
_cell.length_a   1.000
_cell.length_b   1.000
_cell.length_c   1.000
_cell.angle_alpha   90.00
_cell.angle_beta   90.00
_cell.angle_gamma   90.00
#
_symmetry.space_group_name_H-M   'P 1'
#
loop_
_entity.id
_entity.type
_entity.pdbx_description
1 polymer ?
#
loop_
_entity_poly.entity_id
_entity_poly.type
_entity_poly.pdbx_seq_one_letter_code
_entity_poly.pdbx_strand_id
1 'polypeptide(L)'
;MIRQARKNYESRIIQQAEYKPKRLFHYINSRLKNKDPVAVLMDGNGVEVVENCDKAEYLGRFFASVFTREPELQLDHVNSAVIDARPVLEYIIFQEPLVELELRNLKEAKSSGPDDIPAKFLKELASELSKPLAHIFNSSFESGKLPSEWKAANIYPIYKSGARS
;
A
#
# COMPACT_ATOMS: atom_id res chain seq x y z
N MET A 1 2.75 34.96 13.20
CA MET A 1 2.68 34.27 14.52
C MET A 1 3.62 33.06 14.64
N ILE A 2 3.67 32.14 13.68
CA ILE A 2 4.45 30.87 13.78
C ILE A 2 5.97 31.08 13.96
N ARG A 3 6.59 32.03 13.24
CA ARG A 3 8.04 32.34 13.37
C ARG A 3 8.41 32.83 14.78
N GLN A 4 7.58 33.68 15.37
CA GLN A 4 7.84 34.22 16.71
C GLN A 4 7.67 33.15 17.80
N ALA A 5 6.64 32.31 17.68
CA ALA A 5 6.42 31.19 18.60
C ALA A 5 7.60 30.19 18.59
N ARG A 6 8.12 29.89 17.39
CA ARG A 6 9.30 29.02 17.24
C ARG A 6 10.56 29.62 17.87
N LYS A 7 10.83 30.91 17.61
CA LYS A 7 12.00 31.61 18.17
C LYS A 7 11.95 31.60 19.71
N ASN A 8 10.78 31.88 20.29
CA ASN A 8 10.58 31.84 21.74
C ASN A 8 10.81 30.42 22.33
N TYR A 9 10.38 29.36 21.62
CA TYR A 9 10.60 27.98 22.03
C TYR A 9 12.07 27.57 21.96
N GLU A 10 12.77 27.92 20.87
CA GLU A 10 14.20 27.68 20.70
C GLU A 10 15.03 28.40 21.78
N SER A 11 14.73 29.68 22.06
CA SER A 11 15.38 30.44 23.13
C SER A 11 15.22 29.79 24.50
N ARG A 12 14.03 29.24 24.80
CA ARG A 12 13.81 28.49 26.04
C ARG A 12 14.71 27.27 26.11
N ILE A 13 14.78 26.46 25.05
CA ILE A 13 15.63 25.24 25.03
C ILE A 13 17.10 25.58 25.28
N ILE A 14 17.60 26.66 24.68
CA ILE A 14 18.99 27.12 24.84
C ILE A 14 19.24 27.56 26.29
N GLN A 15 18.34 28.34 26.88
CA GLN A 15 18.43 28.72 28.30
C GLN A 15 18.38 27.52 29.24
N GLN A 16 17.76 26.41 28.81
CA GLN A 16 17.71 25.17 29.60
C GLN A 16 18.89 24.24 29.37
N ALA A 17 19.81 24.56 28.46
CA ALA A 17 20.83 23.62 28.02
C ALA A 17 21.79 23.20 29.14
N GLU A 18 22.11 24.11 30.06
CA GLU A 18 23.06 23.88 31.15
C GLU A 18 22.53 22.87 32.18
N TYR A 19 21.24 22.93 32.51
CA TYR A 19 20.61 22.02 33.49
C TYR A 19 19.84 20.85 32.85
N LYS A 20 19.47 20.93 31.57
CA LYS A 20 18.75 19.90 30.80
C LYS A 20 19.38 19.70 29.40
N PRO A 21 20.65 19.26 29.32
CA PRO A 21 21.37 19.09 28.05
C PRO A 21 20.65 18.10 27.11
N LYS A 22 20.00 17.05 27.66
CA LYS A 22 19.22 16.08 26.87
C LYS A 22 18.12 16.73 26.03
N ARG A 23 17.47 17.82 26.49
CA ARG A 23 16.44 18.53 25.71
C ARG A 23 17.02 19.25 24.51
N LEU A 24 18.20 19.87 24.68
CA LEU A 24 18.92 20.51 23.58
C LEU A 24 19.36 19.47 22.55
N PHE A 25 20.00 18.38 22.98
CA PHE A 25 20.41 17.31 22.07
C PHE A 25 19.21 16.65 21.38
N HIS A 26 18.10 16.42 22.08
CA HIS A 26 16.88 15.92 21.46
C HIS A 26 16.35 16.87 20.38
N TYR A 27 16.32 18.18 20.67
CA TYR A 27 15.92 19.20 19.70
C TYR A 27 16.84 19.23 18.47
N ILE A 28 18.16 19.26 18.66
CA ILE A 28 19.15 19.22 17.58
C ILE A 28 18.99 17.95 16.75
N ASN A 29 18.93 16.77 17.40
CA ASN A 29 18.77 15.50 16.71
C ASN A 29 17.44 15.43 15.94
N SER A 30 16.35 16.01 16.46
CA SER A 30 15.09 16.10 15.72
C SER A 30 15.16 16.98 14.47
N ARG A 31 16.09 17.94 14.42
CA ARG A 31 16.33 18.83 13.27
C ARG A 31 17.32 18.25 12.26
N LEU A 32 18.26 17.44 12.73
CA LEU A 32 19.26 16.73 11.91
C LEU A 32 18.75 15.42 11.32
N LYS A 33 17.62 14.89 11.84
CA LYS A 33 16.98 13.72 11.24
C LYS A 33 16.61 14.04 9.79
N ASN A 34 17.13 13.23 8.88
CA ASN A 34 16.67 13.21 7.51
C ASN A 34 15.17 12.93 7.54
N LYS A 35 14.37 13.84 6.98
CA LYS A 35 12.92 13.71 6.99
C LYS A 35 12.44 12.77 5.90
N ASP A 36 13.24 12.56 4.87
CA ASP A 36 12.93 11.60 3.85
C ASP A 36 13.16 10.19 4.40
N PRO A 37 12.10 9.37 4.49
CA PRO A 37 12.24 7.99 4.91
C PRO A 37 13.10 7.23 3.90
N VAL A 38 12.96 7.52 2.60
CA VAL A 38 13.58 6.76 1.51
C VAL A 38 14.82 7.47 0.99
N ALA A 39 15.97 6.79 1.04
CA ALA A 39 17.24 7.29 0.52
C ALA A 39 17.14 7.66 -0.98
N VAL A 40 18.04 8.54 -1.44
CA VAL A 40 18.20 8.85 -2.86
C VAL A 40 18.49 7.56 -3.64
N LEU A 41 17.78 7.36 -4.75
CA LEU A 41 18.02 6.24 -5.66
C LEU A 41 18.89 6.71 -6.83
N MET A 42 19.63 5.80 -7.45
CA MET A 42 20.36 6.07 -8.69
C MET A 42 19.67 5.31 -9.82
N ASP A 43 19.41 5.99 -10.93
CA ASP A 43 18.92 5.33 -12.14
C ASP A 43 20.05 4.55 -12.86
N GLY A 44 19.70 3.81 -13.91
CA GLY A 44 20.68 3.05 -14.72
C GLY A 44 21.71 3.91 -15.47
N ASN A 45 21.52 5.23 -15.51
CA ASN A 45 22.42 6.20 -16.13
C ASN A 45 23.26 6.97 -15.09
N GLY A 46 23.12 6.65 -13.79
CA GLY A 46 23.82 7.33 -12.70
C GLY A 46 23.22 8.66 -12.29
N VAL A 47 21.96 8.94 -12.66
CA VAL A 47 21.23 10.15 -12.25
C VAL A 47 20.53 9.90 -10.92
N GLU A 48 20.64 10.87 -10.01
CA GLU A 48 19.98 10.84 -8.71
C GLU A 48 18.47 11.06 -8.84
N VAL A 49 17.69 10.09 -8.34
CA VAL A 49 16.24 10.17 -8.19
C VAL A 49 15.92 10.57 -6.76
N VAL A 50 15.59 11.85 -6.58
CA VAL A 50 15.43 12.49 -5.27
C VAL A 50 13.97 12.58 -4.86
N GLU A 51 13.08 12.94 -5.79
CA GLU A 51 11.65 13.14 -5.51
C GLU A 51 10.92 11.82 -5.25
N ASN A 52 9.99 11.83 -4.29
CA ASN A 52 9.29 10.61 -3.87
C ASN A 52 8.37 10.03 -4.96
N CYS A 53 7.78 10.88 -5.81
CA CYS A 53 7.02 10.42 -6.97
C CYS A 53 7.91 9.70 -7.97
N ASP A 54 9.09 10.27 -8.26
CA ASP A 54 10.03 9.70 -9.23
C ASP A 54 10.63 8.41 -8.70
N LYS A 55 10.91 8.33 -7.39
CA LYS A 55 11.34 7.08 -6.73
C LYS A 55 10.26 6.00 -6.84
N ALA A 56 8.99 6.34 -6.61
CA ALA A 56 7.88 5.40 -6.70
C ALA A 56 7.72 4.86 -8.13
N GLU A 57 7.76 5.76 -9.12
CA GLU A 57 7.68 5.41 -10.54
C GLU A 57 8.86 4.55 -10.99
N TYR A 58 10.08 4.93 -10.58
CA TYR A 58 11.29 4.16 -10.90
C TYR A 58 11.22 2.74 -10.34
N LEU A 59 10.84 2.59 -9.07
CA LEU A 59 10.64 1.27 -8.45
C LEU A 59 9.49 0.51 -9.13
N GLY A 60 8.40 1.18 -9.49
CA GLY A 60 7.27 0.59 -10.21
C GLY A 60 7.70 -0.02 -11.55
N ARG A 61 8.47 0.73 -12.34
CA ARG A 61 9.04 0.26 -13.61
C ARG A 61 10.00 -0.90 -13.42
N PHE A 62 10.88 -0.81 -12.42
CA PHE A 62 11.81 -1.89 -12.10
C PHE A 62 11.06 -3.18 -11.76
N PHE A 63 10.07 -3.13 -10.87
CA PHE A 63 9.28 -4.31 -10.49
C PHE A 63 8.44 -4.86 -11.65
N ALA A 64 7.89 -3.98 -12.50
CA ALA A 64 7.20 -4.42 -13.71
C ALA A 64 8.16 -5.12 -14.69
N SER A 65 9.42 -4.68 -14.79
CA SER A 65 10.41 -5.26 -15.71
C SER A 65 10.87 -6.66 -15.33
N VAL A 66 10.83 -7.00 -14.03
CA VAL A 66 11.20 -8.34 -13.53
C VAL A 66 9.99 -9.27 -13.39
N PHE A 67 8.79 -8.78 -13.69
CA PHE A 67 7.57 -9.58 -13.64
C PHE A 67 7.50 -10.52 -14.86
N THR A 68 7.22 -11.80 -14.61
CA THR A 68 7.00 -12.76 -15.69
C THR A 68 5.73 -12.38 -16.45
N ARG A 69 5.84 -12.16 -17.77
CA ARG A 69 4.69 -11.99 -18.64
C ARG A 69 4.11 -13.37 -18.94
N GLU A 70 3.11 -13.77 -18.18
CA GLU A 70 2.38 -14.99 -18.50
C GLU A 70 1.64 -14.82 -19.83
N PRO A 71 1.68 -15.81 -20.73
CA PRO A 71 0.84 -15.80 -21.92
C PRO A 71 -0.63 -15.78 -21.46
N GLU A 72 -1.48 -15.05 -22.19
CA GLU A 72 -2.92 -15.16 -21.99
C GLU A 72 -3.30 -16.64 -22.03
N LEU A 73 -3.87 -17.15 -20.93
CA LEU A 73 -4.35 -18.51 -20.87
C LEU A 73 -5.46 -18.65 -21.92
N GLN A 74 -5.11 -19.19 -23.08
CA GLN A 74 -6.09 -19.66 -24.03
C GLN A 74 -6.74 -20.88 -23.37
N LEU A 75 -7.94 -20.69 -22.84
CA LEU A 75 -8.79 -21.73 -22.24
C LEU A 75 -9.32 -22.71 -23.30
N ASP A 76 -8.77 -22.67 -24.50
CA ASP A 76 -9.12 -23.54 -25.61
C ASP A 76 -8.26 -24.80 -25.44
N HIS A 77 -8.84 -25.79 -24.77
CA HIS A 77 -8.35 -27.17 -24.60
C HIS A 77 -7.42 -27.43 -23.39
N VAL A 78 -7.93 -27.22 -22.18
CA VAL A 78 -7.46 -28.01 -21.01
C VAL A 78 -8.08 -29.41 -21.07
N ASN A 79 -7.79 -30.14 -22.14
CA ASN A 79 -7.98 -31.59 -22.18
C ASN A 79 -6.59 -32.20 -22.10
N SER A 80 -6.33 -32.91 -21.00
CA SER A 80 -5.22 -33.85 -20.80
C SER A 80 -3.89 -33.23 -20.34
N ALA A 81 -3.66 -33.28 -19.02
CA ALA A 81 -2.38 -33.71 -18.40
C ALA A 81 -2.33 -33.55 -16.86
N VAL A 82 -3.44 -33.27 -16.16
CA VAL A 82 -3.45 -33.40 -14.69
C VAL A 82 -3.85 -34.84 -14.34
N ILE A 83 -2.89 -35.76 -14.46
CA ILE A 83 -3.07 -37.20 -14.14
C ILE A 83 -2.99 -37.46 -12.62
N ASP A 84 -2.70 -36.44 -11.80
CA ASP A 84 -2.65 -36.58 -10.36
C ASP A 84 -3.83 -35.85 -9.72
N ALA A 85 -4.83 -36.62 -9.28
CA ALA A 85 -6.13 -36.17 -8.79
C ALA A 85 -6.01 -35.38 -7.48
N ARG A 86 -5.59 -34.13 -7.59
CA ARG A 86 -5.84 -33.11 -6.56
C ARG A 86 -7.27 -32.61 -6.74
N PRO A 87 -7.99 -32.25 -5.66
CA PRO A 87 -9.29 -31.64 -5.78
C PRO A 87 -9.15 -30.37 -6.63
N VAL A 88 -9.75 -30.39 -7.82
CA VAL A 88 -9.87 -29.23 -8.69
C VAL A 88 -10.96 -28.36 -8.07
N LEU A 89 -10.63 -27.11 -7.79
CA LEU A 89 -11.62 -26.14 -7.33
C LEU A 89 -12.51 -25.77 -8.52
N GLU A 90 -13.58 -26.52 -8.69
CA GLU A 90 -14.46 -26.43 -9.87
C GLU A 90 -15.31 -25.15 -9.84
N TYR A 91 -15.67 -24.65 -8.66
CA TYR A 91 -16.44 -23.42 -8.53
C TYR A 91 -16.22 -22.73 -7.17
N ILE A 92 -16.14 -21.39 -7.19
CA ILE A 92 -16.14 -20.54 -5.99
C ILE A 92 -17.43 -19.74 -5.98
N ILE A 93 -18.17 -19.78 -4.87
CA ILE A 93 -19.36 -18.95 -4.65
C ILE A 93 -19.05 -17.88 -3.62
N PHE A 94 -19.25 -16.63 -4.00
CA PHE A 94 -19.22 -15.49 -3.09
C PHE A 94 -20.63 -15.25 -2.56
N GLN A 95 -20.96 -15.89 -1.44
CA GLN A 95 -22.28 -15.74 -0.81
C GLN A 95 -22.38 -14.39 -0.07
N GLU A 96 -23.52 -13.71 -0.19
CA GLU A 96 -23.78 -12.43 0.49
C GLU A 96 -23.44 -12.44 2.00
N PRO A 97 -23.84 -13.46 2.80
CA PRO A 97 -23.50 -13.49 4.23
C PRO A 97 -21.99 -13.59 4.51
N LEU A 98 -21.24 -14.26 3.63
CA LEU A 98 -19.78 -14.36 3.77
C LEU A 98 -19.13 -13.04 3.41
N VAL A 99 -19.61 -12.37 2.36
CA VAL A 99 -19.13 -11.03 2.00
C VAL A 99 -19.41 -10.04 3.13
N GLU A 100 -20.60 -10.05 3.71
CA GLU A 100 -20.94 -9.20 4.87
C GLU A 100 -20.01 -9.46 6.07
N LEU A 101 -19.76 -10.74 6.38
CA LEU A 101 -18.84 -11.14 7.45
C LEU A 101 -17.43 -10.58 7.20
N GLU A 102 -16.91 -10.73 5.98
CA GLU A 102 -15.58 -10.23 5.63
C GLU A 102 -15.50 -8.70 5.67
N LEU A 103 -16.54 -8.00 5.21
CA LEU A 103 -16.63 -6.53 5.33
C LEU A 103 -16.60 -6.09 6.79
N ARG A 104 -17.29 -6.81 7.69
CA ARG A 104 -17.27 -6.54 9.13
C ARG A 104 -15.90 -6.80 9.78
N ASN A 105 -15.11 -7.71 9.21
CA ASN A 105 -13.78 -8.06 9.70
C ASN A 105 -12.68 -7.09 9.21
N LEU A 106 -13.02 -6.10 8.37
CA LEU A 106 -12.06 -5.11 7.89
C LEU A 106 -11.41 -4.32 9.04
N LYS A 107 -10.11 -4.10 8.90
CA LYS A 107 -9.33 -3.23 9.80
C LYS A 107 -9.49 -1.78 9.32
N GLU A 108 -10.18 -0.97 10.11
CA GLU A 108 -10.53 0.42 9.76
C GLU A 108 -9.31 1.31 9.50
N ALA A 109 -8.18 1.05 10.17
CA ALA A 109 -6.95 1.83 10.05
C ALA A 109 -6.13 1.53 8.78
N LYS A 110 -6.70 0.84 7.79
CA LYS A 110 -6.04 0.56 6.51
C LYS A 110 -6.19 1.76 5.57
N SER A 111 -5.17 1.98 4.74
CA SER A 111 -5.19 3.01 3.71
C SER A 111 -6.24 2.70 2.64
N SER A 112 -6.96 3.72 2.19
CA SER A 112 -7.85 3.63 1.03
C SER A 112 -7.07 3.32 -0.25
N GLY A 113 -7.76 2.73 -1.21
CA GLY A 113 -7.25 2.56 -2.57
C GLY A 113 -7.28 3.86 -3.37
N PRO A 114 -7.01 3.80 -4.68
CA PRO A 114 -7.17 4.94 -5.59
C PRO A 114 -8.58 5.52 -5.66
N ASP A 115 -9.57 4.75 -5.20
CA ASP A 115 -10.99 5.13 -5.09
C ASP A 115 -11.28 6.06 -3.89
N ASP A 116 -10.31 6.24 -3.00
CA ASP A 116 -10.42 6.97 -1.74
C ASP A 116 -11.53 6.46 -0.80
N ILE A 117 -11.98 5.21 -0.98
CA ILE A 117 -13.00 4.60 -0.12
C ILE A 117 -12.34 4.02 1.13
N PRO A 118 -12.64 4.53 2.34
CA PRO A 118 -12.01 4.04 3.56
C PRO A 118 -12.56 2.65 3.95
N ALA A 119 -11.71 1.80 4.52
CA ALA A 119 -12.14 0.50 5.06
C ALA A 119 -13.26 0.64 6.10
N LYS A 120 -13.28 1.76 6.84
CA LYS A 120 -14.36 2.09 7.79
C LYS A 120 -15.71 2.24 7.11
N PHE A 121 -15.76 2.89 5.95
CA PHE A 121 -17.00 3.08 5.19
C PHE A 121 -17.57 1.73 4.74
N LEU A 122 -16.71 0.86 4.20
CA LEU A 122 -17.09 -0.49 3.77
C LEU A 122 -17.63 -1.34 4.93
N LYS A 123 -17.03 -1.19 6.10
CA LYS A 123 -17.42 -1.90 7.31
C LYS A 123 -18.75 -1.41 7.90
N GLU A 124 -18.96 -0.09 7.92
CA GLU A 124 -20.21 0.51 8.41
C GLU A 124 -21.40 0.18 7.50
N LEU A 125 -21.17 0.08 6.19
CA LEU A 125 -22.19 -0.26 5.19
C LEU A 125 -22.15 -1.74 4.76
N ALA A 126 -21.64 -2.63 5.63
CA ALA A 126 -21.42 -4.02 5.27
C ALA A 126 -22.72 -4.73 4.83
N SER A 127 -23.84 -4.46 5.49
CA SER A 127 -25.16 -5.04 5.17
C SER A 127 -25.70 -4.58 3.82
N GLU A 128 -25.45 -3.33 3.46
CA GLU A 128 -25.95 -2.70 2.25
C GLU A 128 -25.08 -3.06 1.03
N LEU A 129 -23.77 -3.23 1.25
CA LEU A 129 -22.79 -3.50 0.21
C LEU A 129 -22.57 -5.00 -0.04
N SER A 130 -22.90 -5.87 0.90
CA SER A 130 -22.65 -7.32 0.79
C SER A 130 -23.27 -7.93 -0.46
N LYS A 131 -24.53 -7.61 -0.73
CA LYS A 131 -25.27 -8.11 -1.90
C LYS A 131 -24.70 -7.65 -3.24
N PRO A 132 -24.52 -6.34 -3.51
CA PRO A 132 -23.93 -5.91 -4.78
C PRO A 132 -22.48 -6.39 -4.94
N LEU A 133 -21.68 -6.42 -3.88
CA LEU A 133 -20.31 -6.93 -3.95
C LEU A 133 -20.25 -8.43 -4.25
N ALA A 134 -21.10 -9.25 -3.61
CA ALA A 134 -21.24 -10.66 -3.93
C ALA A 134 -21.56 -10.88 -5.41
N HIS A 135 -22.47 -10.09 -5.98
CA HIS A 135 -22.79 -10.18 -7.40
C HIS A 135 -21.59 -9.84 -8.30
N ILE A 136 -20.85 -8.79 -7.97
CA ILE A 136 -19.63 -8.39 -8.71
C ILE A 136 -18.55 -9.48 -8.60
N PHE A 137 -18.33 -10.06 -7.42
CA PHE A 137 -17.33 -11.10 -7.23
C PHE A 137 -17.65 -12.38 -8.02
N ASN A 138 -18.90 -12.86 -7.95
CA ASN A 138 -19.32 -14.02 -8.75
C ASN A 138 -19.19 -13.75 -10.25
N SER A 139 -19.66 -12.58 -10.72
CA SER A 139 -19.54 -12.19 -12.14
C SER A 139 -18.08 -12.08 -12.59
N SER A 140 -17.20 -11.58 -11.72
CA SER A 140 -15.77 -11.46 -12.01
C SER A 140 -15.10 -12.84 -12.10
N PHE A 141 -15.51 -13.77 -11.23
CA PHE A 141 -15.01 -15.15 -11.23
C PHE A 141 -15.48 -15.92 -12.48
N GLU A 142 -16.77 -15.83 -12.82
CA GLU A 142 -17.34 -16.50 -13.99
C GLU A 142 -16.77 -15.95 -15.31
N SER A 143 -16.60 -14.64 -15.42
CA SER A 143 -16.09 -14.01 -16.64
C SER A 143 -14.56 -13.99 -16.76
N GLY A 144 -13.85 -14.31 -15.67
CA GLY A 144 -12.40 -14.15 -15.58
C GLY A 144 -11.93 -12.69 -15.68
N LYS A 145 -12.80 -11.71 -15.44
CA LYS A 145 -12.52 -10.28 -15.62
C LYS A 145 -12.73 -9.51 -14.33
N LEU A 146 -11.75 -8.70 -13.95
CA LEU A 146 -11.86 -7.76 -12.84
C LEU A 146 -12.20 -6.34 -13.34
N PRO A 147 -12.93 -5.54 -12.54
CA PRO A 147 -13.05 -4.10 -12.76
C PRO A 147 -11.69 -3.43 -12.96
N SER A 148 -11.62 -2.42 -13.84
CA SER A 148 -10.41 -1.63 -14.09
C SER A 148 -9.87 -0.99 -12.82
N GLU A 149 -10.78 -0.49 -12.00
CA GLU A 149 -10.53 0.24 -10.76
C GLU A 149 -9.81 -0.65 -9.74
N TRP A 150 -10.11 -1.95 -9.71
CA TRP A 150 -9.49 -2.92 -8.80
C TRP A 150 -8.08 -3.35 -9.25
N LYS A 151 -7.72 -3.07 -10.51
CA LYS A 151 -6.38 -3.33 -11.05
C LYS A 151 -5.41 -2.17 -10.79
N ALA A 152 -5.89 -1.06 -10.25
CA ALA A 152 -5.06 0.09 -9.89
C ALA A 152 -4.69 0.06 -8.40
N ALA A 153 -3.50 0.55 -8.07
CA ALA A 153 -3.04 0.68 -6.68
C ALA A 153 -2.20 1.95 -6.50
N ASN A 154 -2.31 2.56 -5.31
CA ASN A 154 -1.43 3.66 -4.92
C ASN A 154 -0.08 3.08 -4.44
N ILE A 155 1.01 3.46 -5.09
CA ILE A 155 2.35 3.00 -4.74
C ILE A 155 3.04 4.07 -3.89
N TYR A 156 3.34 3.72 -2.64
CA TYR A 156 4.12 4.55 -1.73
C TYR A 156 5.40 3.82 -1.31
N PRO A 157 6.60 4.36 -1.60
CA PRO A 157 7.83 3.76 -1.13
C PRO A 157 7.94 3.96 0.39
N ILE A 158 8.07 2.87 1.13
CA ILE A 158 8.22 2.88 2.58
C ILE A 158 9.61 2.37 2.93
N TYR A 159 10.32 3.16 3.72
CA TYR A 159 11.62 2.74 4.24
C TYR A 159 11.47 1.66 5.31
N LYS A 160 12.16 0.55 5.09
CA LYS A 160 12.27 -0.53 6.06
C LYS A 160 13.60 -0.39 6.81
N SER A 161 13.54 -0.19 8.12
CA SER A 161 14.74 -0.26 8.96
C SER A 161 15.16 -1.72 9.17
N GLY A 162 16.48 -1.97 9.25
CA GLY A 162 17.05 -3.32 9.45
C GLY A 162 18.33 -3.54 8.66
N ALA A 163 18.89 -4.75 8.76
CA ALA A 163 20.00 -5.16 7.90
C ALA A 163 19.56 -5.10 6.44
N ARG A 164 20.40 -4.48 5.60
CA ARG A 164 20.21 -4.47 4.15
C ARG A 164 20.57 -5.87 3.65
N SER A 165 19.59 -6.54 3.03
CA SER A 165 19.81 -7.76 2.24
C SER A 165 20.46 -7.42 0.91
#